data_AF-A0A183MIF8-F1
#
_entry.id   AF-A0A183MIF8-F1
#
_cell.length_a   1.000
_cell.length_b   1.000
_cell.length_c   1.000
_cell.angle_alpha   90.00
_cell.angle_beta   90.00
_cell.angle_gamma   90.00
#
_symmetry.space_group_name_H-M   'P 1'
#
loop_
_entity.id
_entity.type
_entity.pdbx_description
1 polymer ?
#
loop_
_entity_poly.entity_id
_entity_poly.type
_entity_poly.pdbx_seq_one_letter_code
_entity_poly.pdbx_strand_id
1 'polypeptide(L)'
;MDPSKPELLLEQQLKIMQMLTDIKISPPTQPGKSNATTSPSADGIANSIAEFHYDPDSNVTFDMWFQHYENLFKFDFAHQDDS
;
A
#
# COMPACT_ATOMS: atom_id res chain seq x y z
N MET A 1 -36.64 22.98 0.52
CA MET A 1 -35.37 22.37 0.07
C MET A 1 -34.34 23.47 0.09
N ASP A 2 -33.32 23.34 0.94
CA ASP A 2 -32.29 24.37 1.09
C ASP A 2 -31.36 24.33 -0.15
N PRO A 3 -31.29 25.42 -0.94
CA PRO A 3 -30.54 25.45 -2.19
C PRO A 3 -29.02 25.36 -1.99
N SER A 4 -28.51 25.51 -0.76
CA SER A 4 -27.06 25.47 -0.46
C SER A 4 -26.52 24.06 -0.24
N LYS A 5 -27.39 23.06 -0.05
CA LYS A 5 -26.99 21.67 0.20
C LYS A 5 -26.20 21.02 -0.96
N PRO A 6 -26.56 21.17 -2.25
CA PRO A 6 -25.76 20.63 -3.35
C PRO A 6 -24.44 21.41 -3.57
N GLU A 7 -24.44 22.72 -3.39
CA GLU A 7 -23.24 23.58 -3.52
C GLU A 7 -22.16 23.16 -2.52
N LEU A 8 -22.54 22.92 -1.27
CA LEU A 8 -21.62 22.48 -0.22
C LEU A 8 -21.02 21.09 -0.49
N LEU A 9 -21.80 20.19 -1.10
CA LEU A 9 -21.31 18.87 -1.50
C LEU A 9 -20.32 18.95 -2.67
N LEU A 10 -20.56 19.87 -3.61
CA LEU A 10 -19.67 20.12 -4.74
C LEU A 10 -18.34 20.73 -4.27
N GLU A 11 -18.37 21.72 -3.38
CA GLU A 11 -17.16 22.28 -2.77
C GLU A 11 -16.36 21.21 -1.99
N GLN A 12 -17.04 20.35 -1.23
CA GLN A 12 -16.39 19.27 -0.49
C GLN A 12 -15.70 18.28 -1.44
N GLN A 13 -16.37 17.88 -2.53
CA GLN A 13 -15.77 16.98 -3.52
C GLN A 13 -14.58 17.62 -4.24
N LEU A 14 -14.67 18.91 -4.59
CA LEU A 14 -13.56 19.63 -5.22
C LEU A 14 -12.34 19.69 -4.29
N LYS A 15 -12.56 19.94 -3.00
CA LYS A 15 -11.48 19.97 -2.00
C LYS A 15 -10.79 18.62 -1.85
N ILE A 16 -11.55 17.52 -1.86
CA ILE A 16 -10.99 16.16 -1.80
C ILE A 16 -10.17 15.88 -3.07
N MET A 17 -10.69 16.22 -4.26
CA MET A 17 -9.96 16.05 -5.53
C MET A 17 -8.66 16.86 -5.56
N GLN A 18 -8.68 18.10 -5.05
CA GLN A 18 -7.48 18.93 -4.96
C GLN A 18 -6.43 18.28 -4.05
N MET A 19 -6.83 17.83 -2.85
CA MET A 19 -5.91 17.15 -1.92
C MET A 19 -5.30 15.87 -2.51
N LEU A 20 -6.10 15.07 -3.23
CA LEU A 20 -5.61 13.85 -3.89
C LEU A 20 -4.65 14.16 -5.06
N THR A 21 -4.84 15.30 -5.73
CA THR A 21 -3.96 15.75 -6.81
C THR A 21 -2.65 16.31 -6.27
N ASP A 22 -2.70 17.08 -5.18
CA ASP A 22 -1.52 17.68 -4.55
C ASP A 22 -0.60 16.61 -3.94
N ILE A 23 -1.17 15.51 -3.42
CA ILE A 23 -0.44 14.33 -2.95
C ILE A 23 0.36 13.64 -4.08
N LYS A 24 -0.04 13.82 -5.35
CA LYS A 24 0.54 13.12 -6.50
C LYS A 24 1.75 13.85 -7.13
N ILE A 25 2.13 15.03 -6.63
CA ILE A 25 3.15 15.90 -7.27
C ILE A 25 4.33 16.27 -6.35
N SER A 26 4.44 15.70 -5.14
CA SER A 26 5.74 15.70 -4.45
C SER A 26 6.57 14.53 -4.98
N PRO A 27 7.64 14.75 -5.77
CA PRO A 27 8.60 13.68 -6.00
C PRO A 27 9.29 13.40 -4.67
N PRO A 28 9.27 12.17 -4.13
CA PRO A 28 10.28 11.78 -3.18
C PRO A 28 11.61 11.87 -3.94
N THR A 29 12.50 12.77 -3.49
CA THR A 29 13.92 12.67 -3.82
C THR A 29 14.41 11.35 -3.24
N GLN A 30 14.39 10.30 -4.06
CA GLN A 30 15.12 9.07 -3.84
C GLN A 30 15.87 8.69 -5.11
N PRO A 31 17.09 8.15 -4.96
CA PRO A 31 17.98 7.87 -6.07
C PRO A 31 17.40 6.74 -6.93
N GLY A 32 17.68 6.84 -8.23
CA GLY A 32 17.10 6.05 -9.31
C GLY A 32 16.73 4.60 -8.97
N LYS A 33 15.46 4.25 -9.23
CA LYS A 33 15.10 2.91 -9.67
C LYS A 33 14.41 3.04 -11.01
N SER A 34 15.13 2.56 -12.02
CA SER A 34 14.68 2.34 -13.38
C SER A 34 13.26 1.79 -13.44
N ASN A 35 12.41 2.42 -14.27
CA ASN A 35 11.19 1.81 -14.81
C ASN A 35 11.58 0.61 -15.69
N ALA A 36 11.92 -0.50 -15.06
CA ALA A 36 11.85 -1.81 -15.67
C ALA A 36 10.61 -2.47 -15.09
N THR A 37 9.67 -2.87 -15.94
CA THR A 37 8.55 -3.74 -15.57
C THR A 37 9.08 -5.15 -15.29
N THR A 38 10.01 -5.26 -14.35
CA THR A 38 10.56 -6.51 -13.85
C THR A 38 9.74 -6.89 -12.64
N SER A 39 9.06 -8.03 -12.70
CA SER A 39 8.44 -8.65 -11.54
C SER A 39 9.43 -8.63 -10.37
N PRO A 40 8.99 -8.28 -9.15
CA PRO A 40 9.89 -8.25 -8.01
C PRO A 40 10.50 -9.64 -7.81
N SER A 41 11.81 -9.69 -7.55
CA SER A 41 12.51 -10.95 -7.25
C SER A 41 12.02 -11.51 -5.92
N ALA A 42 12.16 -12.83 -5.71
CA ALA A 42 11.83 -13.48 -4.44
C ALA A 42 12.45 -12.77 -3.23
N ASP A 43 13.71 -12.35 -3.35
CA ASP A 43 14.42 -11.58 -2.32
C ASP A 43 13.82 -10.18 -2.11
N GLY A 44 13.40 -9.49 -3.17
CA GLY A 44 12.71 -8.21 -3.07
C GLY A 44 11.35 -8.33 -2.38
N ILE A 45 10.62 -9.42 -2.66
CA ILE A 45 9.35 -9.73 -2.02
C ILE A 45 9.58 -10.07 -0.54
N ALA A 46 10.55 -10.92 -0.20
CA ALA A 46 10.90 -11.27 1.17
C ALA A 46 11.27 -10.05 2.00
N ASN A 47 12.07 -9.12 1.45
CA ASN A 47 12.45 -7.88 2.11
C ASN A 47 11.27 -6.89 2.34
N SER A 48 10.12 -7.10 1.69
CA SER A 48 8.91 -6.30 1.91
C SER A 48 8.05 -6.79 3.08
N ILE A 49 8.33 -8.00 3.60
CA ILE A 49 7.61 -8.59 4.72
C ILE A 49 8.25 -8.06 6.01
N ALA A 50 7.45 -7.44 6.87
CA ALA A 50 7.92 -7.03 8.18
C ALA A 50 8.20 -8.26 9.05
N GLU A 51 9.27 -8.24 9.84
CA GLU A 51 9.57 -9.34 10.76
C GLU A 51 8.48 -9.50 11.83
N PHE A 52 8.09 -10.74 12.10
CA PHE A 52 7.05 -11.05 13.08
C PHE A 52 7.57 -10.81 14.50
N HIS A 53 6.84 -9.98 15.25
CA HIS A 53 7.08 -9.72 16.66
C HIS A 53 5.80 -10.03 17.44
N TYR A 54 5.87 -11.01 18.35
CA TYR A 54 4.73 -11.30 19.22
C TYR A 54 4.59 -10.22 20.28
N ASP A 55 3.41 -9.61 20.35
CA ASP A 55 3.07 -8.65 21.38
C ASP A 55 1.68 -9.00 21.96
N PRO A 56 1.64 -9.49 23.22
CA PRO A 56 0.40 -9.87 23.89
C PRO A 56 -0.48 -8.65 24.23
N ASP A 57 0.10 -7.45 24.37
CA ASP A 57 -0.64 -6.25 24.75
C ASP A 57 -1.37 -5.62 23.55
N SER A 58 -0.81 -5.76 22.35
CA SER A 58 -1.43 -5.32 21.09
C SER A 58 -2.19 -6.43 20.36
N ASN A 59 -2.29 -7.62 20.95
CA ASN A 59 -2.92 -8.81 20.35
C ASN A 59 -2.31 -9.16 18.97
N VAL A 60 -1.03 -8.85 18.76
CA VAL A 60 -0.31 -9.19 17.52
C VAL A 60 0.11 -10.65 17.61
N THR A 61 -0.71 -11.52 17.02
CA THR A 61 -0.46 -12.95 16.90
C THR A 61 0.15 -13.29 15.54
N PHE A 62 0.76 -14.47 15.45
CA PHE A 62 1.27 -14.99 14.18
C PHE A 62 0.17 -15.06 13.11
N ASP A 63 -1.05 -15.46 13.49
CA ASP A 63 -2.18 -15.56 12.57
C ASP A 63 -2.52 -14.21 11.94
N MET A 64 -2.53 -13.13 12.73
CA MET A 64 -2.80 -11.77 12.21
C MET A 64 -1.70 -11.30 11.26
N TRP A 65 -0.44 -11.52 11.62
CA TRP A 65 0.70 -11.20 10.76
C TRP A 65 0.66 -12.02 9.46
N PHE A 66 0.41 -13.32 9.55
CA PHE A 66 0.37 -14.21 8.40
C PHE A 66 -0.79 -13.85 7.46
N GLN A 67 -1.99 -13.58 7.98
CA GLN A 67 -3.13 -13.12 7.18
C GLN A 67 -2.82 -11.85 6.38
N HIS A 68 -2.02 -10.95 6.93
CA HIS A 68 -1.62 -9.72 6.24
C HIS A 68 -0.74 -10.01 5.00
N TYR A 69 0.09 -11.05 5.06
CA TYR A 69 1.02 -11.42 3.99
C TYR A 69 0.62 -12.68 3.21
N GLU A 70 -0.52 -13.30 3.53
CA GLU A 70 -0.96 -14.58 2.96
C GLU A 70 -1.04 -14.54 1.41
N ASN A 71 -1.52 -13.43 0.88
CA ASN A 71 -1.61 -13.22 -0.57
C ASN A 71 -0.22 -13.18 -1.22
N LEU A 72 0.77 -12.61 -0.55
CA LEU A 72 2.14 -12.53 -1.03
C LEU A 72 2.74 -13.94 -1.22
N PHE A 73 2.51 -14.82 -0.25
CA PHE A 73 2.93 -16.22 -0.34
C PHE A 73 2.19 -16.99 -1.44
N LYS A 74 0.88 -16.75 -1.60
CA LYS A 74 0.03 -17.48 -2.56
C LYS A 74 0.19 -17.03 -4.00
N PHE A 75 0.45 -15.75 -4.24
CA PHE A 75 0.44 -15.17 -5.58
C PHE A 75 1.84 -14.73 -6.00
N ASP A 76 2.56 -13.97 -5.18
CA ASP A 76 3.84 -13.41 -5.61
C ASP A 76 4.97 -14.44 -5.57
N PHE A 77 5.01 -15.29 -4.53
CA PHE A 77 5.97 -16.39 -4.44
C PHE A 77 5.63 -17.58 -5.35
N ALA A 78 4.37 -17.77 -5.73
CA ALA A 78 3.98 -18.88 -6.61
C ALA A 78 4.56 -18.79 -8.02
N HIS A 79 5.00 -17.60 -8.43
CA HIS A 79 5.63 -17.35 -9.73
C HIS A 79 7.16 -17.22 -9.65
N GLN A 80 7.75 -17.39 -8.46
CA GLN A 80 9.21 -17.41 -8.29
C GLN A 80 9.70 -18.85 -8.46
N ASP A 81 10.81 -19.02 -9.19
CA ASP A 81 11.45 -20.31 -9.40
C ASP A 81 12.35 -20.66 -8.20
N ASP A 82 12.34 -21.91 -7.76
CA ASP A 82 13.21 -22.43 -6.67
C ASP A 82 14.54 -22.87 -7.31
N SER A 83 15.40 -21.89 -7.63
CA SER A 83 16.72 -22.11 -8.26
C SER A 83 17.75 -22.73 -7.33
#